data_AF-A0A2V4B2J5-F1
#
_entry.id   AF-A0A2V4B2J5-F1
#
_cell.length_a   1.000
_cell.length_b   1.000
_cell.length_c   1.000
_cell.angle_alpha   90.00
_cell.angle_beta   90.00
_cell.angle_gamma   90.00
#
_symmetry.space_group_name_H-M   'P 1'
#
loop_
_entity.id
_entity.type
_entity.pdbx_description
1 polymer ?
#
loop_
_entity_poly.entity_id
_entity_poly.type
_entity_poly.pdbx_seq_one_letter_code
_entity_poly.pdbx_strand_id
1 'polypeptide(L)'
;MSTYRYSEQYRPPEARQVTDVAIERFADIFEVDPKLMTAHVVQQVFPNWDTLRIVASRHDHLDWMHRHWAEKVVSGQRLLDELDD
;
A
#
# COMPACT_ATOMS: atom_id res chain seq x y z
N MET A 1 21.96 9.39 2.65
CA MET A 1 20.88 9.14 3.61
C MET A 1 20.28 10.48 4.00
N SER A 2 19.00 10.72 3.73
CA SER A 2 18.32 11.98 4.10
C SER A 2 18.16 12.06 5.62
N THR A 3 18.46 13.22 6.21
CA THR A 3 18.35 13.47 7.65
C THR A 3 16.88 13.43 8.09
N TYR A 4 16.58 12.79 9.22
CA TYR A 4 15.23 12.74 9.78
C TYR A 4 14.68 14.16 10.05
N ARG A 5 13.49 14.46 9.52
CA ARG A 5 12.77 15.71 9.75
C ARG A 5 11.36 15.40 10.23
N TYR A 6 11.09 15.72 11.50
CA TYR A 6 9.82 15.39 12.17
C TYR A 6 8.59 15.89 11.41
N SER A 7 8.61 17.11 10.87
CA SER A 7 7.50 17.69 10.11
C SER A 7 7.19 16.94 8.81
N GLU A 8 8.21 16.42 8.14
CA GLU A 8 8.07 15.64 6.89
C GLU A 8 7.65 14.19 7.17
N GLN A 9 7.91 13.70 8.39
CA GLN A 9 7.67 12.31 8.80
C GLN A 9 6.34 12.10 9.56
N TYR A 10 5.77 13.17 10.12
CA TYR A 10 4.57 13.07 10.97
C TYR A 10 3.28 13.53 10.27
N ARG A 11 3.33 14.51 9.36
CA ARG A 11 2.14 15.00 8.66
C ARG A 11 2.01 14.31 7.29
N PRO A 12 0.92 13.58 7.01
CA PRO A 12 0.70 12.99 5.69
C PRO A 12 0.64 14.07 4.60
N PRO A 13 1.10 13.77 3.38
CA PRO A 13 0.86 14.60 2.23
C PRO A 13 -0.64 14.85 2.02
N GLU A 14 -0.95 15.92 1.29
CA GLU A 14 -2.31 16.16 0.84
C GLU A 14 -2.77 15.00 -0.05
N ALA A 15 -3.99 14.52 0.20
CA ALA A 15 -4.54 13.40 -0.54
C ALA A 15 -5.05 13.86 -1.90
N ARG A 16 -4.71 13.12 -2.95
CA ARG A 16 -5.29 13.24 -4.28
C ARG A 16 -6.48 12.30 -4.39
N GLN A 17 -7.64 12.81 -4.77
CA GLN A 17 -8.80 11.95 -5.06
C GLN A 17 -8.51 11.14 -6.34
N VAL A 18 -8.68 9.82 -6.29
CA VAL A 18 -8.48 8.91 -7.44
C VAL A 18 -9.82 8.46 -7.99
N THR A 19 -10.72 8.03 -7.11
CA THR A 19 -12.11 7.67 -7.44
C THR A 19 -13.06 8.23 -6.39
N ASP A 20 -14.35 7.94 -6.47
CA ASP A 20 -15.32 8.25 -5.43
C ASP A 20 -15.03 7.55 -4.09
N VAL A 21 -14.34 6.41 -4.13
CA VAL A 21 -14.00 5.57 -2.96
C VAL A 21 -12.54 5.62 -2.53
N ALA A 22 -11.61 5.98 -3.41
CA ALA A 22 -10.17 5.88 -3.16
C ALA A 22 -9.45 7.23 -3.27
N ILE A 23 -8.49 7.42 -2.36
CA ILE A 23 -7.55 8.54 -2.35
C ILE A 23 -6.11 8.01 -2.41
N GLU A 24 -5.19 8.87 -2.83
CA GLU A 24 -3.75 8.57 -2.86
C GLU A 24 -2.99 9.67 -2.11
N ARG A 25 -2.14 9.28 -1.14
CA ARG A 25 -1.28 10.23 -0.40
C ARG A 25 0.19 10.11 -0.79
N PHE A 26 0.61 8.90 -1.12
CA PHE A 26 1.95 8.59 -1.58
C PHE A 26 1.82 7.86 -2.91
N ALA A 27 2.84 7.98 -3.76
CA ALA A 27 2.83 7.35 -5.07
C ALA A 27 2.53 5.84 -4.95
N ASP A 28 1.52 5.40 -5.69
CA ASP A 28 1.07 4.01 -5.79
C ASP A 28 0.53 3.42 -4.47
N ILE A 29 0.19 4.28 -3.49
CA ILE A 29 -0.40 3.88 -2.21
C ILE A 29 -1.82 4.46 -2.11
N PHE A 30 -2.79 3.57 -2.29
CA PHE A 30 -4.21 3.91 -2.28
C PHE A 30 -4.85 3.58 -0.93
N GLU A 31 -5.64 4.52 -0.43
CA GLU A 31 -6.42 4.39 0.80
C GLU A 31 -7.91 4.55 0.48
N VAL A 32 -8.78 3.91 1.26
CA VAL A 32 -10.22 4.21 1.22
C VAL A 32 -10.41 5.64 1.74
N ASP A 33 -11.27 6.42 1.09
CA ASP A 33 -11.55 7.78 1.50
C ASP A 33 -12.06 7.82 2.96
N PRO A 34 -11.39 8.54 3.88
CA PRO A 34 -11.75 8.59 5.30
C PRO A 34 -13.20 9.00 5.54
N LYS A 35 -13.83 9.75 4.61
CA LYS A 35 -15.24 10.15 4.70
C LYS A 35 -16.21 8.96 4.70
N LEU A 36 -15.77 7.82 4.16
CA LEU A 36 -16.53 6.57 4.10
C LEU A 36 -16.27 5.66 5.32
N MET A 37 -15.31 6.02 6.18
CA MET A 37 -14.75 5.18 7.26
C MET A 37 -15.07 5.75 8.65
N THR A 38 -16.37 5.87 9.01
CA THR A 38 -16.80 6.66 10.20
C THR A 38 -17.49 5.85 11.30
N ALA A 39 -18.48 5.00 10.97
CA ALA A 39 -19.38 4.42 11.98
C ALA A 39 -18.97 3.04 12.50
N HIS A 40 -18.47 2.15 11.63
CA HIS A 40 -18.22 0.74 11.96
C HIS A 40 -16.77 0.31 11.76
N VAL A 41 -16.05 0.99 10.87
CA VAL A 41 -14.62 0.78 10.65
C VAL A 41 -14.01 2.17 10.56
N VAL A 42 -13.23 2.53 11.57
CA VAL A 42 -12.54 3.82 11.61
C VAL A 42 -11.13 3.63 11.07
N GLN A 43 -10.70 4.50 10.17
CA GLN A 43 -9.34 4.46 9.67
C GLN A 43 -8.37 4.88 10.78
N GLN A 44 -7.40 4.01 11.07
CA GLN A 44 -6.33 4.34 12.01
C GLN A 44 -5.37 5.36 11.41
N VAL A 45 -4.95 6.33 12.22
CA VAL A 45 -3.93 7.31 11.83
C VAL A 45 -2.55 6.70 12.08
N PHE A 46 -1.80 6.47 11.01
CA PHE A 46 -0.42 6.00 11.07
C PHE A 46 0.56 7.13 10.74
N PRO A 47 1.72 7.20 11.41
CA PRO A 47 2.82 8.05 10.97
C PRO A 47 3.30 7.67 9.57
N ASN A 48 3.70 8.66 8.76
CA ASN A 48 4.17 8.41 7.37
C ASN A 48 5.29 7.39 7.31
N TRP A 49 6.21 7.45 8.26
CA TRP A 49 7.37 6.54 8.30
C TRP A 49 6.95 5.09 8.46
N ASP A 50 5.85 4.82 9.17
CA ASP A 50 5.40 3.46 9.40
C ASP A 50 4.70 2.91 8.15
N THR A 51 3.86 3.72 7.48
CA THR A 51 3.29 3.40 6.16
C THR A 51 4.39 3.10 5.14
N LEU A 52 5.38 4.00 5.00
CA LEU A 52 6.47 3.83 4.04
C LEU A 52 7.34 2.62 4.37
N ARG A 53 7.56 2.32 5.66
CA ARG A 53 8.28 1.11 6.10
C ARG A 53 7.53 -0.16 5.71
N ILE A 54 6.23 -0.21 5.98
CA ILE A 54 5.38 -1.36 5.61
C ILE A 54 5.41 -1.58 4.10
N VAL A 55 5.27 -0.51 3.31
CA VAL A 55 5.27 -0.60 1.84
C VAL A 55 6.64 -1.01 1.32
N ALA A 56 7.73 -0.46 1.85
CA ALA A 56 9.09 -0.84 1.47
C ALA A 56 9.38 -2.32 1.77
N SER A 57 8.88 -2.83 2.89
CA SER A 57 9.03 -4.24 3.29
C SER A 57 8.05 -5.19 2.58
N ARG A 58 7.15 -4.70 1.72
CA ARG A 58 6.12 -5.51 1.06
C ARG A 58 6.73 -6.62 0.22
N HIS A 59 7.76 -6.32 -0.57
CA HIS A 59 8.39 -7.30 -1.45
C HIS A 59 9.11 -8.38 -0.65
N ASP A 60 9.89 -8.01 0.36
CA ASP A 60 10.57 -8.96 1.24
C ASP A 60 9.58 -9.89 1.95
N HIS A 61 8.45 -9.35 2.41
CA HIS A 61 7.40 -10.14 3.05
C HIS A 61 6.75 -11.11 2.06
N LEU A 62 6.41 -10.67 0.84
CA LEU A 62 5.85 -11.54 -0.20
C LEU A 62 6.83 -12.64 -0.61
N ASP A 63 8.11 -12.31 -0.78
CA ASP A 63 9.15 -13.29 -1.10
C ASP A 63 9.30 -14.34 0.01
N TRP A 64 9.20 -13.91 1.27
CA TRP A 64 9.17 -14.83 2.39
C TRP A 64 7.92 -15.73 2.35
N MET A 65 6.74 -15.16 2.13
CA MET A 65 5.48 -15.91 2.02
C MET A 65 5.53 -16.95 0.90
N HIS A 66 5.98 -16.54 -0.28
CA HIS A 66 6.14 -17.42 -1.44
C HIS A 66 7.10 -18.57 -1.15
N ARG A 67 8.26 -18.30 -0.54
CA ARG A 67 9.26 -19.34 -0.26
C ARG A 67 8.77 -20.40 0.74
N HIS A 68 7.93 -20.00 1.70
CA HIS A 68 7.53 -20.89 2.80
C HIS A 68 6.18 -21.57 2.58
N TRP A 69 5.28 -20.94 1.83
CA TRP A 69 3.88 -21.36 1.79
C TRP A 69 3.36 -21.67 0.38
N ALA A 70 3.99 -21.12 -0.67
CA ALA A 70 3.51 -21.35 -2.03
C ALA A 70 4.11 -22.65 -2.59
N GLU A 71 3.26 -23.52 -3.13
CA GLU A 71 3.70 -24.65 -3.96
C GLU A 71 4.34 -24.16 -5.27
N LYS A 72 3.77 -23.09 -5.85
CA LYS A 72 4.22 -22.48 -7.10
C LYS A 72 3.91 -20.99 -7.12
N VAL A 73 4.82 -20.19 -7.68
CA VAL A 73 4.61 -18.77 -7.99
C VAL A 73 4.56 -18.60 -9.50
N VAL A 74 3.58 -17.86 -10.01
CA VAL A 74 3.42 -17.53 -11.43
C VAL A 74 3.33 -16.02 -11.60
N SER A 75 3.82 -15.52 -12.74
CA SER A 75 3.68 -14.10 -13.07
C SER A 75 2.25 -13.77 -13.47
N GLY A 76 1.84 -12.51 -13.27
CA GLY A 76 0.56 -12.01 -13.78
C GLY A 76 0.46 -12.14 -15.31
N GLN A 77 1.56 -11.90 -16.04
CA GLN A 77 1.57 -12.07 -17.50
C GLN A 77 1.22 -13.51 -17.91
N ARG A 78 1.79 -14.51 -17.23
CA ARG A 78 1.46 -15.91 -17.53
C ARG A 78 -0.04 -16.20 -17.37
N LEU A 79 -0.68 -15.60 -16.36
CA LEU A 79 -2.12 -15.76 -16.17
C LEU A 79 -2.93 -15.08 -17.28
N LEU A 80 -2.43 -13.96 -17.84
CA LEU A 80 -3.06 -13.30 -18.98
C LEU A 80 -2.90 -14.10 -20.26
N ASP A 81 -1.70 -14.65 -20.50
CA ASP A 81 -1.43 -15.50 -21.66
C ASP A 81 -2.36 -16.73 -21.68
N GLU A 82 -2.68 -17.29 -20.49
CA GLU A 82 -3.62 -18.43 -20.35
C GLU A 82 -5.09 -18.06 -20.62
N LEU A 83 -5.46 -16.77 -20.65
CA LEU A 83 -6.83 -16.30 -20.95
C LEU A 83 -7.03 -15.96 -22.43
N ASP A 84 -5.95 -15.70 -23.16
CA ASP A 84 -5.97 -15.33 -24.58
C ASP A 84 -5.91 -16.54 -25.53
N ASP A 85 -5.67 -17.75 -24.99
CA ASP A 85 -5.71 -19.06 -25.67
C ASP A 85 -7.10 -19.75 -25.54
#